data_AF-A0A935LMS7-F1
#
_entry.id   AF-A0A935LMS7-F1
#
_cell.length_a   1.000
_cell.length_b   1.000
_cell.length_c   1.000
_cell.angle_alpha   90.00
_cell.angle_beta   90.00
_cell.angle_gamma   90.00
#
_symmetry.space_group_name_H-M   'P 1'
#
loop_
_entity.id
_entity.type
_entity.pdbx_description
1 polymer ?
#
loop_
_entity_poly.entity_id
_entity_poly.type
_entity_poly.pdbx_seq_one_letter_code
_entity_poly.pdbx_strand_id
1 'polypeptide(L)'
;MTERVLSELQKEYRGFFLGKLSLYGVKSPAELKTKENKSKFFTEIKEDWAKYKLKKQQLKEVKKERITLGKETVGDYKKAENTNIETDQTKQWAENKHETKQTNDKSQASSAKKTIRAEAKSPKRIIKQIIKSKPNPEQTNNLRILFEPNSHFTQVEQYLYPVVKMPKSDAILKLPRNGRSNQKGYKEEDFYNQLKQNITEIEMTNNVHMVIPNFNKPYEPDIVLFDKKLNLYIDIEIDEPYDGYYRYPTHYINPDEEIKQDDIRDLFFTESGWIVIRFTEKQVHCQSNECIDYIKNVLNSIYNKNFFTDARCEKEDQWDYNQCIQWQKNYYREKYLGINYFNKQYSYKEIEINTEESESIESRIQRTKILNFSKWNVSGGFDEEQHIYSGDETGNALYISVTALIERFFPFDLKRYIERKAEEEYRTEEDVLDEYLLMRDEAAEKGTYLHNQIECFLKQKEFDSGSMEFELFLDFYNKEIKPRNLLFFDAERMIFSDNYNVAGTIDCLFKKEIKNEYVMLDWKRSKKLIIDGRPRIFGYGYVLSELSSLDNSSYNRYCLQQNIYKHIAETEYDMKISSMKLVVLHENYSKYHVVDVPIMKKETNIILNSLKVKI
;
A
#
# COMPACT_ATOMS: atom_id res chain seq x y z
N MET A 1 2.53 6.74 13.54
CA MET A 1 2.37 7.38 12.21
C MET A 1 3.73 7.26 11.57
N THR A 2 3.87 6.61 10.42
CA THR A 2 5.15 6.48 9.72
C THR A 2 5.66 7.85 9.32
N GLU A 3 6.89 8.17 9.72
CA GLU A 3 7.57 9.39 9.28
C GLU A 3 8.04 9.15 7.84
N ARG A 4 7.46 9.88 6.88
CA ARG A 4 7.92 9.79 5.50
C ARG A 4 9.31 10.43 5.43
N VAL A 5 10.31 9.67 4.97
CA VAL A 5 11.65 10.21 4.71
C VAL A 5 11.54 11.20 3.56
N LEU A 6 11.56 12.50 3.88
CA LEU A 6 11.55 13.56 2.87
C LEU A 6 12.90 13.56 2.14
N SER A 7 12.88 13.65 0.81
CA SER A 7 14.08 13.97 0.03
C SER A 7 14.66 15.31 0.47
N GLU A 8 15.97 15.53 0.25
CA GLU A 8 16.61 16.81 0.57
C GLU A 8 15.91 18.01 -0.09
N LEU A 9 15.41 17.84 -1.32
CA LEU A 9 14.65 18.90 -1.99
C LEU A 9 13.31 19.19 -1.30
N GLN A 10 12.62 18.18 -0.79
CA GLN A 10 11.37 18.33 -0.02
C GLN A 10 11.62 18.99 1.34
N LYS A 11 12.69 18.60 2.05
CA LYS A 11 13.11 19.26 3.30
C LYS A 11 13.40 20.74 3.07
N GLU A 12 14.10 21.06 2.00
CA GLU A 12 14.41 22.45 1.63
C GLU A 12 13.16 23.25 1.25
N TYR A 13 12.26 22.67 0.46
CA TYR A 13 11.00 23.31 0.10
C TYR A 13 10.16 23.59 1.34
N ARG A 14 10.10 22.65 2.27
CA ARG A 14 9.43 22.81 3.56
C ARG A 14 10.03 23.96 4.37
N GLY A 15 11.35 24.03 4.51
CA GLY A 15 12.01 25.13 5.21
C GLY A 15 11.68 26.49 4.59
N PHE A 16 11.69 26.56 3.25
CA PHE A 16 11.28 27.75 2.52
C PHE A 16 9.81 28.12 2.75
N PHE A 17 8.90 27.14 2.69
CA PHE A 17 7.47 27.33 2.90
C PHE A 17 7.15 27.81 4.32
N LEU A 18 7.76 27.20 5.34
CA LEU A 18 7.61 27.61 6.74
C LEU A 18 8.13 29.04 6.95
N GLY A 19 9.24 29.40 6.32
CA GLY A 19 9.74 30.78 6.30
C GLY A 19 8.73 31.75 5.69
N LYS A 20 8.09 31.36 4.59
CA LYS A 20 7.02 32.15 3.95
C LYS A 20 5.79 32.30 4.84
N LEU A 21 5.35 31.25 5.54
CA LEU A 21 4.26 31.34 6.52
C LEU A 21 4.57 32.35 7.62
N SER A 22 5.80 32.32 8.14
CA SER A 22 6.27 33.27 9.15
C SER A 22 6.24 34.72 8.66
N LEU A 23 6.62 34.98 7.39
CA LEU A 23 6.52 36.32 6.78
C LEU A 23 5.08 36.83 6.68
N TYR A 24 4.12 35.93 6.51
CA TYR A 24 2.68 36.24 6.51
C TYR A 24 2.08 36.31 7.92
N GLY A 25 2.86 36.05 8.97
CA GLY A 25 2.41 36.06 10.36
C GLY A 25 1.38 34.98 10.69
N VAL A 26 1.34 33.90 9.90
CA VAL A 26 0.42 32.77 10.07
C VAL A 26 1.18 31.48 10.36
N LYS A 27 0.57 30.58 11.13
CA LYS A 27 1.11 29.24 11.40
C LYS A 27 0.66 28.21 10.37
N SER A 28 -0.37 28.52 9.59
CA SER A 28 -0.91 27.63 8.57
C SER A 28 -1.55 28.44 7.45
N PRO A 29 -1.52 27.96 6.18
CA PRO A 29 -2.28 28.58 5.08
C PRO A 29 -3.78 28.71 5.38
N ALA A 30 -4.31 27.86 6.27
CA ALA A 30 -5.70 27.92 6.71
C ALA A 30 -6.07 29.20 7.48
N GLU A 31 -5.09 29.89 8.08
CA GLU A 31 -5.29 31.14 8.83
C GLU A 31 -5.38 32.37 7.91
N LEU A 32 -5.04 32.22 6.63
CA LEU A 32 -5.23 33.26 5.62
C LEU A 32 -6.73 33.42 5.34
N LYS A 33 -7.30 34.51 5.88
CA LYS A 33 -8.76 34.72 6.00
C LYS A 33 -9.50 34.93 4.68
N THR A 34 -8.81 35.40 3.63
CA THR A 34 -9.43 35.69 2.32
C THR A 34 -8.86 34.78 1.24
N LYS A 35 -9.70 34.44 0.25
CA LYS A 35 -9.29 33.66 -0.92
C LYS A 35 -8.15 34.35 -1.68
N GLU A 36 -8.20 35.67 -1.80
CA GLU A 36 -7.15 36.49 -2.42
C GLU A 36 -5.80 36.37 -1.70
N ASN A 37 -5.79 36.41 -0.36
CA ASN A 37 -4.55 36.28 0.41
C ASN A 37 -3.93 34.89 0.27
N LYS A 38 -4.76 33.83 0.23
CA LYS A 38 -4.29 32.47 -0.06
C LYS A 38 -3.69 32.36 -1.46
N SER A 39 -4.42 32.81 -2.48
CA SER A 39 -3.96 32.78 -3.87
C SER A 39 -2.64 33.53 -4.03
N LYS A 40 -2.54 34.74 -3.45
CA LYS A 40 -1.30 35.52 -3.42
C LYS A 40 -0.15 34.77 -2.74
N PHE A 41 -0.40 34.19 -1.57
CA PHE A 41 0.60 33.43 -0.82
C PHE A 41 1.20 32.27 -1.64
N PHE A 42 0.36 31.44 -2.28
CA PHE A 42 0.85 30.32 -3.08
C PHE A 42 1.51 30.75 -4.38
N THR A 43 1.02 31.83 -5.01
CA THR A 43 1.67 32.42 -6.19
C THR A 43 3.08 32.91 -5.84
N GLU A 44 3.23 33.65 -4.74
CA GLU A 44 4.54 34.10 -4.27
C GLU A 44 5.47 32.94 -3.94
N ILE A 45 4.95 31.86 -3.34
CA ILE A 45 5.74 30.65 -3.07
C ILE A 45 6.28 30.05 -4.36
N LYS A 46 5.45 29.90 -5.38
CA LYS A 46 5.87 29.31 -6.66
C LYS A 46 6.96 30.14 -7.33
N GLU A 47 6.77 31.45 -7.41
CA GLU A 47 7.74 32.36 -8.01
C GLU A 47 9.05 32.41 -7.22
N ASP A 48 8.96 32.56 -5.90
CA ASP A 48 10.16 32.73 -5.08
C ASP A 48 10.90 31.41 -4.87
N TRP A 49 10.20 30.26 -4.87
CA TRP A 49 10.82 28.95 -4.87
C TRP A 49 11.58 28.68 -6.18
N ALA A 50 11.00 29.06 -7.32
CA ALA A 50 11.69 28.98 -8.61
C ALA A 50 12.98 29.83 -8.62
N LYS A 51 12.91 31.08 -8.11
CA LYS A 51 14.08 31.95 -7.95
C LYS A 51 15.09 31.36 -6.96
N TYR A 52 14.64 30.77 -5.86
CA TYR A 52 15.48 30.14 -4.85
C TYR A 52 16.26 28.95 -5.44
N LYS A 53 15.60 28.07 -6.21
CA LYS A 53 16.25 26.96 -6.94
C LYS A 53 17.32 27.48 -7.90
N LEU A 54 16.98 28.49 -8.70
CA LEU A 54 17.91 29.07 -9.69
C LEU A 54 19.15 29.68 -9.02
N LYS A 55 18.95 30.46 -7.95
CA LYS A 55 20.03 31.09 -7.18
C LYS A 55 20.94 30.05 -6.52
N LYS A 56 20.36 28.94 -6.05
CA LYS A 56 21.12 27.84 -5.44
C LYS A 56 21.91 27.03 -6.46
N GLN A 57 21.35 26.83 -7.67
CA GLN A 57 22.06 26.22 -8.79
C GLN A 57 23.27 27.08 -9.20
N GLN A 58 23.08 28.39 -9.32
CA GLN A 58 24.17 29.35 -9.57
C GLN A 58 25.22 29.34 -8.45
N LEU A 59 24.81 29.26 -7.17
CA LEU A 59 25.76 29.15 -6.04
C LEU A 59 26.53 27.83 -6.02
N LYS A 60 25.91 26.73 -6.47
CA LYS A 60 26.58 25.43 -6.65
C LYS A 60 27.56 25.49 -7.82
N GLU A 61 27.21 26.13 -8.92
CA GLU A 61 28.09 26.36 -10.07
C GLU A 61 29.29 27.25 -9.69
N VAL A 62 29.08 28.35 -8.97
CA VAL A 62 30.15 29.23 -8.47
C VAL A 62 31.07 28.53 -7.45
N LYS A 63 30.51 27.65 -6.60
CA LYS A 63 31.34 26.79 -5.72
C LYS A 63 32.13 25.76 -6.53
N LYS A 64 31.55 25.20 -7.59
CA LYS A 64 32.21 24.25 -8.49
C LYS A 64 33.33 24.95 -9.26
N GLU A 65 33.10 26.14 -9.80
CA GLU A 65 34.10 27.00 -10.44
C GLU A 65 35.23 27.40 -9.48
N ARG A 66 34.95 27.73 -8.22
CA ARG A 66 36.00 27.97 -7.21
C ARG A 66 36.85 26.74 -6.89
N ILE A 67 36.28 25.54 -6.99
CA ILE A 67 37.00 24.27 -6.83
C ILE A 67 37.81 23.95 -8.10
N THR A 68 37.30 24.30 -9.28
CA THR A 68 38.01 24.18 -10.57
C THR A 68 39.14 25.21 -10.71
N LEU A 69 38.99 26.45 -10.23
CA LEU A 69 40.06 27.46 -10.23
C LEU A 69 41.26 27.12 -9.31
N GLY A 70 41.12 26.13 -8.43
CA GLY A 70 42.19 25.61 -7.58
C GLY A 70 42.96 24.44 -8.18
N LYS A 71 42.56 23.92 -9.35
CA LYS A 71 43.20 22.80 -10.04
C LYS A 71 43.30 23.12 -11.52
N GLU A 72 44.53 23.11 -12.04
CA GLU A 72 44.90 23.09 -13.47
C GLU A 72 45.18 24.46 -14.11
N THR A 73 46.44 24.88 -13.92
CA THR A 73 47.31 25.26 -15.03
C THR A 73 47.51 24.08 -15.99
N VAL A 74 47.69 24.40 -17.29
CA VAL A 74 47.92 23.52 -18.48
C VAL A 74 46.59 23.08 -19.13
N GLY A 75 46.04 23.74 -20.16
CA GLY A 75 46.52 23.84 -21.57
C GLY A 75 46.05 22.59 -22.36
N ASP A 76 45.42 22.59 -23.54
CA ASP A 76 45.15 23.60 -24.57
C ASP A 76 44.29 22.95 -25.71
N TYR A 77 43.54 23.78 -26.46
CA TYR A 77 43.12 23.68 -27.89
C TYR A 77 42.25 22.56 -28.53
N LYS A 78 41.07 22.98 -29.06
CA LYS A 78 40.63 23.14 -30.51
C LYS A 78 39.17 22.71 -30.75
N LYS A 79 38.26 23.66 -31.04
CA LYS A 79 37.71 24.12 -32.37
C LYS A 79 36.76 23.10 -33.05
N ALA A 80 35.46 23.40 -33.13
CA ALA A 80 34.75 24.11 -34.24
C ALA A 80 34.16 23.08 -35.23
N GLU A 81 32.97 23.19 -35.83
CA GLU A 81 32.08 24.30 -36.15
C GLU A 81 30.78 23.74 -36.79
N ASN A 82 29.65 24.46 -36.66
CA ASN A 82 28.65 24.80 -37.71
C ASN A 82 27.83 23.67 -38.42
N THR A 83 26.56 23.83 -38.86
CA THR A 83 25.63 24.97 -39.01
C THR A 83 24.28 24.46 -39.59
N ASN A 84 23.19 25.17 -39.28
CA ASN A 84 22.09 25.58 -40.20
C ASN A 84 21.04 24.52 -40.65
N ILE A 85 19.75 24.83 -40.93
CA ILE A 85 18.98 26.08 -41.13
C ILE A 85 17.46 25.79 -40.95
N GLU A 86 16.76 26.83 -40.48
CA GLU A 86 15.36 27.29 -40.61
C GLU A 86 14.36 26.53 -41.53
N THR A 87 13.04 26.51 -41.30
CA THR A 87 12.04 27.62 -41.31
C THR A 87 10.67 26.99 -40.92
N ASP A 88 9.89 27.53 -39.98
CA ASP A 88 8.96 28.67 -40.02
C ASP A 88 7.53 28.34 -40.55
N GLN A 89 6.54 28.57 -39.66
CA GLN A 89 5.25 29.27 -39.88
C GLN A 89 3.99 28.65 -39.26
N THR A 90 3.41 29.50 -38.40
CA THR A 90 2.11 29.55 -37.71
C THR A 90 0.86 29.52 -38.60
N LYS A 91 -0.26 28.97 -38.10
CA LYS A 91 -1.50 29.70 -37.69
C LYS A 91 -2.73 28.80 -37.45
N GLN A 92 -3.43 29.08 -36.34
CA GLN A 92 -4.88 29.07 -36.04
C GLN A 92 -5.86 28.15 -36.79
N TRP A 93 -6.79 27.52 -36.04
CA TRP A 93 -8.26 27.42 -36.27
C TRP A 93 -8.93 27.06 -34.91
N ALA A 94 -9.84 27.86 -34.33
CA ALA A 94 -11.23 28.19 -34.67
C ALA A 94 -12.27 27.14 -34.22
N GLU A 95 -13.14 27.58 -33.32
CA GLU A 95 -14.30 26.89 -32.74
C GLU A 95 -15.35 26.53 -33.80
N ASN A 96 -16.09 25.43 -33.58
CA ASN A 96 -17.48 25.34 -34.01
C ASN A 96 -18.30 24.42 -33.09
N LYS A 97 -19.42 24.99 -32.62
CA LYS A 97 -20.54 24.32 -31.95
C LYS A 97 -21.35 23.53 -32.97
N HIS A 98 -21.92 22.39 -32.56
CA HIS A 98 -23.16 21.88 -33.15
C HIS A 98 -24.07 21.31 -32.06
N GLU A 99 -25.27 21.89 -31.99
CA GLU A 99 -26.45 21.38 -31.32
C GLU A 99 -27.02 20.17 -32.06
N THR A 100 -27.56 19.19 -31.33
CA THR A 100 -28.66 18.36 -31.87
C THR A 100 -29.71 18.05 -30.81
N LYS A 101 -30.94 18.25 -31.28
CA LYS A 101 -32.25 18.32 -30.63
C LYS A 101 -32.67 17.07 -29.82
N GLN A 102 -33.33 17.38 -28.72
CA GLN A 102 -34.25 16.53 -27.96
C GLN A 102 -35.50 16.17 -28.78
N THR A 103 -35.97 14.93 -28.61
CA THR A 103 -37.38 14.57 -28.79
C THR A 103 -37.87 13.91 -27.50
N ASN A 104 -38.89 14.52 -26.90
CA ASN A 104 -39.66 14.01 -25.78
C ASN A 104 -40.55 12.86 -26.25
N ASP A 105 -40.61 11.78 -25.46
CA ASP A 105 -41.87 11.05 -25.29
C ASP A 105 -42.07 10.66 -23.84
N LYS A 106 -43.22 11.06 -23.30
CA LYS A 106 -43.71 10.78 -21.96
C LYS A 106 -44.55 9.51 -22.01
N SER A 107 -44.32 8.57 -21.10
CA SER A 107 -45.38 7.66 -20.64
C SER A 107 -45.23 7.39 -19.14
N GLN A 108 -46.34 7.58 -18.44
CA GLN A 108 -46.55 7.36 -17.01
C GLN A 108 -46.87 5.88 -16.74
N ALA A 109 -46.40 5.33 -15.62
CA ALA A 109 -47.09 4.36 -14.74
C ALA A 109 -46.10 3.91 -13.64
N SER A 110 -46.23 4.34 -12.39
CA SER A 110 -47.13 3.85 -11.34
C SER A 110 -46.43 2.88 -10.38
N SER A 111 -46.79 3.05 -9.11
CA SER A 111 -46.15 2.56 -7.90
C SER A 111 -46.34 1.05 -7.65
N ALA A 112 -45.29 0.36 -7.21
CA ALA A 112 -45.43 -0.80 -6.32
C ALA A 112 -44.17 -0.98 -5.46
N LYS A 113 -44.29 -0.60 -4.18
CA LYS A 113 -43.38 -1.04 -3.12
C LYS A 113 -43.49 -2.57 -2.98
N LYS A 114 -42.39 -3.30 -3.19
CA LYS A 114 -42.27 -4.70 -2.76
C LYS A 114 -41.03 -4.84 -1.89
N THR A 115 -41.29 -4.86 -0.59
CA THR A 115 -40.35 -5.19 0.48
C THR A 115 -39.95 -6.67 0.34
N ILE A 116 -38.71 -6.96 -0.04
CA ILE A 116 -38.16 -8.32 0.04
C ILE A 116 -37.46 -8.45 1.39
N ARG A 117 -38.11 -9.16 2.29
CA ARG A 117 -37.62 -9.53 3.62
C ARG A 117 -36.58 -10.64 3.40
N ALA A 118 -35.30 -10.31 3.48
CA ALA A 118 -34.23 -11.30 3.47
C ALA A 118 -34.23 -12.03 4.82
N GLU A 119 -34.67 -13.29 4.83
CA GLU A 119 -34.53 -14.18 5.97
C GLU A 119 -33.04 -14.45 6.22
N ALA A 120 -32.55 -13.94 7.35
CA ALA A 120 -31.21 -14.23 7.85
C ALA A 120 -31.13 -15.71 8.24
N LYS A 121 -30.56 -16.54 7.36
CA LYS A 121 -30.10 -17.88 7.73
C LYS A 121 -28.91 -17.72 8.67
N SER A 122 -29.04 -18.29 9.88
CA SER A 122 -27.97 -18.43 10.84
C SER A 122 -26.78 -19.19 10.22
N PRO A 123 -25.52 -18.79 10.49
CA PRO A 123 -24.37 -19.45 9.89
C PRO A 123 -24.20 -20.83 10.52
N LYS A 124 -24.40 -21.88 9.72
CA LYS A 124 -23.92 -23.24 10.04
C LYS A 124 -22.42 -23.14 10.32
N ARG A 125 -21.92 -23.83 11.35
CA ARG A 125 -20.51 -23.88 11.71
C ARG A 125 -19.76 -24.65 10.62
N ILE A 126 -19.15 -23.94 9.67
CA ILE A 126 -18.47 -24.55 8.53
C ILE A 126 -17.09 -25.03 8.98
N ILE A 127 -16.82 -26.32 8.80
CA ILE A 127 -15.53 -26.94 9.12
C ILE A 127 -14.55 -26.59 8.00
N LYS A 128 -13.43 -25.94 8.34
CA LYS A 128 -12.33 -25.68 7.41
C LYS A 128 -11.55 -26.96 7.13
N GLN A 129 -11.21 -27.21 5.87
CA GLN A 129 -10.30 -28.25 5.43
C GLN A 129 -8.86 -27.73 5.53
N ILE A 130 -8.03 -28.39 6.35
CA ILE A 130 -6.61 -28.07 6.46
C ILE A 130 -5.83 -28.89 5.43
N ILE A 131 -5.05 -28.21 4.58
CA ILE A 131 -4.07 -28.82 3.68
C ILE A 131 -2.71 -28.75 4.35
N LYS A 132 -2.18 -29.91 4.76
CA LYS A 132 -0.81 -29.98 5.28
C LYS A 132 0.17 -29.78 4.13
N SER A 133 0.99 -28.73 4.21
CA SER A 133 2.07 -28.49 3.26
C SER A 133 3.15 -29.56 3.44
N LYS A 134 3.29 -30.45 2.45
CA LYS A 134 4.30 -31.51 2.47
C LYS A 134 5.43 -31.17 1.50
N PRO A 135 6.70 -31.41 1.87
CA PRO A 135 7.84 -31.24 0.96
C PRO A 135 7.63 -31.98 -0.36
N ASN A 136 8.12 -31.38 -1.44
CA ASN A 136 8.10 -32.02 -2.74
C ASN A 136 9.12 -33.18 -2.76
N PRO A 137 8.71 -34.44 -3.03
CA PRO A 137 9.61 -35.59 -3.01
C PRO A 137 10.68 -35.56 -4.11
N GLU A 138 10.48 -34.78 -5.17
CA GLU A 138 11.45 -34.60 -6.26
C GLU A 138 12.49 -33.50 -5.93
N GLN A 139 12.34 -32.77 -4.82
CA GLN A 139 13.27 -31.71 -4.43
C GLN A 139 14.63 -32.32 -4.04
N THR A 140 15.71 -31.77 -4.60
CA THR A 140 17.08 -32.07 -4.19
C THR A 140 17.88 -30.77 -4.01
N ASN A 141 19.02 -30.84 -3.29
CA ASN A 141 19.87 -29.67 -2.97
C ASN A 141 20.71 -29.12 -4.13
N ASN A 142 20.70 -29.81 -5.26
CA ASN A 142 21.48 -29.44 -6.45
C ASN A 142 20.59 -29.27 -7.68
N LEU A 143 19.27 -29.23 -7.50
CA LEU A 143 18.35 -29.03 -8.62
C LEU A 143 18.54 -27.62 -9.19
N ARG A 144 18.66 -27.53 -10.51
CA ARG A 144 18.91 -26.29 -11.24
C ARG A 144 18.07 -26.24 -12.50
N ILE A 145 17.83 -25.03 -12.99
CA ILE A 145 17.26 -24.85 -14.33
C ILE A 145 18.20 -25.49 -15.38
N LEU A 146 17.63 -26.06 -16.44
CA LEU A 146 18.37 -26.67 -17.55
C LEU A 146 18.10 -25.94 -18.87
N PHE A 147 17.63 -24.70 -18.78
CA PHE A 147 17.42 -23.80 -19.91
C PHE A 147 18.27 -22.54 -19.74
N GLU A 148 18.52 -21.83 -20.83
CA GLU A 148 19.23 -20.55 -20.81
C GLU A 148 18.23 -19.39 -20.76
N PRO A 149 18.17 -18.62 -19.66
CA PRO A 149 17.36 -17.42 -19.60
C PRO A 149 17.85 -16.39 -20.62
N ASN A 150 16.93 -15.61 -21.18
CA ASN A 150 17.24 -14.59 -22.20
C ASN A 150 16.75 -13.20 -21.78
N SER A 151 17.23 -12.17 -22.46
CA SER A 151 16.88 -10.76 -22.17
C SER A 151 15.87 -10.16 -23.15
N HIS A 152 15.19 -10.98 -23.96
CA HIS A 152 14.31 -10.49 -25.02
C HIS A 152 13.07 -9.76 -24.51
N PHE A 153 12.66 -10.08 -23.28
CA PHE A 153 11.46 -9.53 -22.65
C PHE A 153 11.77 -8.53 -21.53
N THR A 154 13.05 -8.18 -21.33
CA THR A 154 13.47 -7.27 -20.27
C THR A 154 12.85 -5.89 -20.46
N GLN A 155 12.27 -5.37 -19.38
CA GLN A 155 11.72 -4.02 -19.30
C GLN A 155 12.38 -3.26 -18.13
N VAL A 156 12.23 -1.93 -18.14
CA VAL A 156 12.60 -1.08 -16.99
C VAL A 156 11.63 -1.29 -15.82
N GLU A 157 11.99 -0.84 -14.62
CA GLU A 157 11.21 -1.08 -13.39
C GLU A 157 9.75 -0.62 -13.48
N GLN A 158 9.51 0.57 -14.06
CA GLN A 158 8.15 0.98 -14.45
C GLN A 158 7.80 0.34 -15.79
N TYR A 159 7.35 -0.92 -15.72
CA TYR A 159 7.09 -1.76 -16.88
C TYR A 159 5.68 -1.56 -17.44
N LEU A 160 5.46 -2.09 -18.65
CA LEU A 160 4.15 -2.26 -19.26
C LEU A 160 3.75 -3.74 -19.21
N TYR A 161 2.49 -4.02 -18.92
CA TYR A 161 1.93 -5.36 -19.06
C TYR A 161 1.81 -5.73 -20.54
N PRO A 162 2.01 -7.00 -20.95
CA PRO A 162 2.54 -8.07 -20.12
C PRO A 162 4.03 -7.88 -19.83
N VAL A 163 4.46 -8.31 -18.64
CA VAL A 163 5.87 -8.28 -18.23
C VAL A 163 6.39 -9.69 -18.00
N VAL A 164 7.66 -9.93 -18.33
CA VAL A 164 8.35 -11.19 -18.07
C VAL A 164 9.61 -10.92 -17.26
N LYS A 165 9.77 -11.62 -16.15
CA LYS A 165 10.98 -11.59 -15.32
C LYS A 165 11.63 -12.97 -15.37
N MET A 166 12.87 -13.02 -15.85
CA MET A 166 13.63 -14.25 -16.04
C MET A 166 14.54 -14.52 -14.83
N PRO A 167 14.78 -15.79 -14.46
CA PRO A 167 15.77 -16.13 -13.46
C PRO A 167 17.20 -15.89 -14.00
N LYS A 168 18.19 -15.90 -13.12
CA LYS A 168 19.61 -15.89 -13.53
C LYS A 168 19.98 -17.21 -14.20
N SER A 169 20.96 -17.19 -15.11
CA SER A 169 21.50 -18.44 -15.69
C SER A 169 22.07 -19.34 -14.58
N ASP A 170 21.94 -20.65 -14.75
CA ASP A 170 22.32 -21.68 -13.77
C ASP A 170 21.63 -21.55 -12.39
N ALA A 171 20.49 -20.84 -12.29
CA ALA A 171 19.78 -20.69 -11.01
C ALA A 171 19.40 -22.03 -10.37
N ILE A 172 19.47 -22.06 -9.04
CA ILE A 172 18.94 -23.15 -8.22
C ILE A 172 17.42 -23.20 -8.39
N LEU A 173 16.86 -24.39 -8.59
CA LEU A 173 15.43 -24.60 -8.74
C LEU A 173 14.81 -25.09 -7.43
N LYS A 174 13.93 -24.27 -6.87
CA LYS A 174 13.01 -24.68 -5.81
C LYS A 174 11.68 -25.11 -6.43
N LEU A 175 11.25 -26.33 -6.12
CA LEU A 175 10.01 -26.92 -6.59
C LEU A 175 8.83 -26.50 -5.70
N PRO A 176 7.62 -26.43 -6.27
CA PRO A 176 6.44 -26.09 -5.50
C PRO A 176 5.92 -27.30 -4.72
N ARG A 177 5.11 -27.04 -3.70
CA ARG A 177 4.37 -28.06 -2.94
C ARG A 177 2.92 -28.13 -3.40
N ASN A 178 2.29 -29.28 -3.23
CA ASN A 178 0.91 -29.51 -3.69
C ASN A 178 -0.13 -28.88 -2.75
N GLY A 179 -1.18 -28.33 -3.35
CA GLY A 179 -2.33 -27.75 -2.66
C GLY A 179 -2.35 -26.23 -2.72
N ARG A 180 -3.55 -25.65 -2.68
CA ARG A 180 -3.80 -24.21 -2.69
C ARG A 180 -4.96 -23.90 -1.73
N SER A 181 -5.02 -22.69 -1.17
CA SER A 181 -6.13 -22.26 -0.33
C SER A 181 -7.43 -22.04 -1.11
N ASN A 182 -7.44 -22.24 -2.44
CA ASN A 182 -8.57 -21.98 -3.34
C ASN A 182 -9.05 -20.51 -3.35
N GLN A 183 -8.24 -19.55 -2.89
CA GLN A 183 -8.47 -18.13 -3.11
C GLN A 183 -8.03 -17.80 -4.54
N LYS A 184 -8.99 -17.56 -5.44
CA LYS A 184 -8.75 -17.33 -6.87
C LYS A 184 -9.45 -16.05 -7.32
N GLY A 185 -8.75 -15.24 -8.10
CA GLY A 185 -9.31 -14.13 -8.84
C GLY A 185 -10.32 -14.59 -9.90
N TYR A 186 -11.20 -13.68 -10.28
CA TYR A 186 -12.36 -13.96 -11.13
C TYR A 186 -12.02 -14.64 -12.47
N LYS A 187 -10.88 -14.31 -13.10
CA LYS A 187 -10.46 -14.86 -14.41
C LYS A 187 -9.45 -16.00 -14.35
N GLU A 188 -8.91 -16.34 -13.18
CA GLU A 188 -7.85 -17.35 -13.06
C GLU A 188 -8.27 -18.73 -13.61
N GLU A 189 -9.46 -19.23 -13.23
CA GLU A 189 -9.90 -20.56 -13.65
C GLU A 189 -10.26 -20.60 -15.14
N ASP A 190 -10.88 -19.53 -15.66
CA ASP A 190 -11.21 -19.45 -17.09
C ASP A 190 -9.95 -19.45 -17.95
N PHE A 191 -8.95 -18.65 -17.57
CA PHE A 191 -7.70 -18.55 -18.32
C PHE A 191 -6.87 -19.83 -18.21
N TYR A 192 -6.84 -20.47 -17.04
CA TYR A 192 -6.23 -21.79 -16.86
C TYR A 192 -6.81 -22.83 -17.84
N ASN A 193 -8.13 -22.87 -17.98
CA ASN A 193 -8.79 -23.79 -18.90
C ASN A 193 -8.50 -23.46 -20.38
N GLN A 194 -8.41 -22.17 -20.74
CA GLN A 194 -8.03 -21.76 -22.09
C GLN A 194 -6.58 -22.12 -22.42
N LEU A 195 -5.63 -21.88 -21.50
CA LEU A 195 -4.24 -22.26 -21.69
C LEU A 195 -4.11 -23.77 -21.89
N LYS A 196 -4.78 -24.57 -21.05
CA LYS A 196 -4.77 -26.03 -21.13
C LYS A 196 -5.32 -26.57 -22.46
N GLN A 197 -6.22 -25.84 -23.11
CA GLN A 197 -6.75 -26.21 -24.43
C GLN A 197 -5.82 -25.82 -25.59
N ASN A 198 -5.00 -24.78 -25.42
CA ASN A 198 -4.24 -24.16 -26.51
C ASN A 198 -2.73 -24.39 -26.45
N ILE A 199 -2.19 -24.81 -25.30
CA ILE A 199 -0.79 -25.16 -25.07
C ILE A 199 -0.76 -26.60 -24.54
N THR A 200 -0.29 -27.53 -25.36
CA THR A 200 -0.32 -28.98 -25.05
C THR A 200 1.06 -29.58 -24.83
N GLU A 201 2.09 -28.82 -25.19
CA GLU A 201 3.50 -29.18 -25.15
C GLU A 201 4.13 -29.09 -23.75
N ILE A 202 3.46 -28.41 -22.80
CA ILE A 202 3.94 -28.18 -21.43
C ILE A 202 2.90 -28.63 -20.40
N GLU A 203 3.35 -29.09 -19.23
CA GLU A 203 2.46 -29.44 -18.13
C GLU A 203 1.93 -28.18 -17.41
N MET A 204 0.75 -28.30 -16.79
CA MET A 204 0.05 -27.19 -16.17
C MET A 204 -0.61 -27.55 -14.85
N THR A 205 -0.62 -26.62 -13.90
CA THR A 205 -1.37 -26.73 -12.64
C THR A 205 -1.74 -25.35 -12.10
N ASN A 206 -2.80 -25.27 -11.30
CA ASN A 206 -3.19 -24.07 -10.54
C ASN A 206 -3.47 -24.41 -9.06
N ASN A 207 -2.90 -25.52 -8.58
CA ASN A 207 -3.15 -26.08 -7.24
C ASN A 207 -1.84 -26.39 -6.52
N VAL A 208 -0.95 -25.41 -6.49
CA VAL A 208 0.36 -25.51 -5.83
C VAL A 208 0.66 -24.23 -5.05
N HIS A 209 1.67 -24.29 -4.18
CA HIS A 209 2.17 -23.16 -3.41
C HIS A 209 3.67 -23.27 -3.17
N MET A 210 4.32 -22.14 -2.91
CA MET A 210 5.73 -22.02 -2.55
C MET A 210 5.85 -21.60 -1.08
N VAL A 211 6.51 -22.43 -0.28
CA VAL A 211 6.76 -22.12 1.14
C VAL A 211 7.80 -21.02 1.25
N ILE A 212 7.60 -20.09 2.17
CA ILE A 212 8.56 -19.04 2.51
C ILE A 212 9.30 -19.49 3.78
N PRO A 213 10.65 -19.42 3.83
CA PRO A 213 11.40 -19.83 5.02
C PRO A 213 10.91 -19.14 6.29
N ASN A 214 10.71 -19.90 7.36
CA ASN A 214 10.29 -19.41 8.68
C ASN A 214 8.97 -18.61 8.70
N PHE A 215 8.13 -18.75 7.67
CA PHE A 215 6.88 -18.02 7.56
C PHE A 215 5.71 -18.97 7.30
N ASN A 216 4.58 -18.72 7.95
CA ASN A 216 3.45 -19.64 7.98
C ASN A 216 2.46 -19.45 6.82
N LYS A 217 2.68 -18.45 5.95
CA LYS A 217 1.92 -18.24 4.72
C LYS A 217 2.80 -18.51 3.49
N PRO A 218 2.31 -19.26 2.49
CA PRO A 218 3.05 -19.45 1.26
C PRO A 218 2.70 -18.36 0.22
N TYR A 219 3.50 -18.30 -0.83
CA TYR A 219 3.03 -17.73 -2.09
C TYR A 219 2.23 -18.76 -2.88
N GLU A 220 1.04 -18.38 -3.32
CA GLU A 220 0.17 -19.18 -4.17
C GLU A 220 0.17 -18.56 -5.57
N PRO A 221 0.87 -19.14 -6.56
CA PRO A 221 0.82 -18.69 -7.95
C PRO A 221 -0.56 -18.90 -8.55
N ASP A 222 -1.00 -18.02 -9.46
CA ASP A 222 -2.32 -18.14 -10.07
C ASP A 222 -2.38 -19.35 -11.01
N ILE A 223 -1.42 -19.43 -11.94
CA ILE A 223 -1.25 -20.55 -12.88
C ILE A 223 0.23 -20.87 -13.02
N VAL A 224 0.57 -22.17 -13.02
CA VAL A 224 1.93 -22.65 -13.21
C VAL A 224 2.02 -23.49 -14.47
N LEU A 225 2.96 -23.14 -15.35
CA LEU A 225 3.43 -24.01 -16.45
C LEU A 225 4.75 -24.64 -16.04
N PHE A 226 4.97 -25.91 -16.38
CA PHE A 226 6.26 -26.53 -16.10
C PHE A 226 6.65 -27.63 -17.09
N ASP A 227 7.94 -27.75 -17.34
CA ASP A 227 8.56 -28.81 -18.14
C ASP A 227 9.73 -29.41 -17.35
N LYS A 228 9.53 -30.62 -16.84
CA LYS A 228 10.53 -31.34 -16.04
C LYS A 228 11.80 -31.71 -16.82
N LYS A 229 11.75 -31.79 -18.16
CA LYS A 229 12.94 -32.09 -18.97
C LYS A 229 13.93 -30.94 -18.96
N LEU A 230 13.42 -29.71 -18.87
CA LEU A 230 14.23 -28.49 -18.80
C LEU A 230 14.34 -27.91 -17.39
N ASN A 231 13.70 -28.53 -16.40
CA ASN A 231 13.52 -27.92 -15.08
C ASN A 231 12.96 -26.49 -15.21
N LEU A 232 12.03 -26.31 -16.14
CA LEU A 232 11.39 -25.03 -16.45
C LEU A 232 10.11 -24.92 -15.63
N TYR A 233 9.98 -23.84 -14.87
CA TYR A 233 8.78 -23.47 -14.13
C TYR A 233 8.45 -22.01 -14.43
N ILE A 234 7.19 -21.75 -14.76
CA ILE A 234 6.68 -20.42 -15.10
C ILE A 234 5.50 -20.12 -14.19
N ASP A 235 5.63 -19.05 -13.41
CA ASP A 235 4.54 -18.41 -12.68
C ASP A 235 3.81 -17.44 -13.60
N ILE A 236 2.50 -17.62 -13.78
CA ILE A 236 1.64 -16.70 -14.51
C ILE A 236 0.71 -16.05 -13.50
N GLU A 237 0.82 -14.74 -13.34
CA GLU A 237 0.01 -13.90 -12.45
C GLU A 237 -0.98 -13.05 -13.24
N ILE A 238 -2.18 -12.88 -12.68
CA ILE A 238 -3.24 -12.04 -13.24
C ILE A 238 -3.54 -10.92 -12.25
N ASP A 239 -3.15 -9.70 -12.61
CA ASP A 239 -3.26 -8.55 -11.72
C ASP A 239 -4.61 -7.85 -11.90
N GLU A 240 -5.37 -7.72 -10.80
CA GLU A 240 -6.59 -6.90 -10.74
C GLU A 240 -6.33 -5.52 -10.12
N PRO A 241 -6.99 -4.44 -10.57
CA PRO A 241 -6.78 -3.11 -9.99
C PRO A 241 -7.43 -2.90 -8.61
N TYR A 242 -8.42 -3.71 -8.25
CA TYR A 242 -9.03 -3.74 -6.92
C TYR A 242 -9.68 -5.09 -6.67
N ASP A 243 -9.74 -5.52 -5.40
CA ASP A 243 -10.45 -6.74 -4.99
C ASP A 243 -11.93 -6.69 -5.38
N GLY A 244 -12.51 -7.77 -5.89
CA GLY A 244 -13.85 -7.72 -6.46
C GLY A 244 -14.96 -7.41 -5.44
N TYR A 245 -14.86 -7.95 -4.22
CA TYR A 245 -15.94 -7.88 -3.23
C TYR A 245 -15.71 -6.85 -2.13
N TYR A 246 -14.51 -6.84 -1.55
CA TYR A 246 -14.08 -5.85 -0.58
C TYR A 246 -13.71 -4.51 -1.23
N ARG A 247 -13.40 -4.50 -2.53
CA ARG A 247 -13.21 -3.30 -3.36
C ARG A 247 -12.00 -2.45 -3.00
N TYR A 248 -11.07 -2.95 -2.20
CA TYR A 248 -9.85 -2.20 -1.90
C TYR A 248 -8.84 -2.29 -3.07
N PRO A 249 -8.04 -1.25 -3.33
CA PRO A 249 -6.98 -1.27 -4.35
C PRO A 249 -5.98 -2.42 -4.22
N THR A 250 -5.52 -2.94 -5.35
CA THR A 250 -4.55 -4.04 -5.46
C THR A 250 -3.54 -3.76 -6.57
N HIS A 251 -2.34 -4.34 -6.46
CA HIS A 251 -1.25 -4.30 -7.46
C HIS A 251 -0.81 -2.89 -7.93
N TYR A 252 -1.14 -1.84 -7.17
CA TYR A 252 -0.83 -0.48 -7.57
C TYR A 252 0.63 -0.12 -7.33
N ILE A 253 1.14 0.84 -8.10
CA ILE A 253 2.42 1.48 -7.85
C ILE A 253 2.25 2.69 -6.93
N ASN A 254 3.22 2.89 -6.05
CA ASN A 254 3.34 4.08 -5.23
C ASN A 254 4.78 4.61 -5.36
N PRO A 255 5.01 5.75 -6.02
CA PRO A 255 6.35 6.31 -6.21
C PRO A 255 7.09 6.61 -4.90
N ASP A 256 6.35 6.72 -3.79
CA ASP A 256 6.90 7.01 -2.47
C ASP A 256 7.23 5.73 -1.67
N GLU A 257 6.83 4.54 -2.15
CA GLU A 257 7.16 3.26 -1.52
C GLU A 257 8.50 2.75 -2.05
N GLU A 258 9.50 2.65 -1.18
CA GLU A 258 10.80 2.06 -1.51
C GLU A 258 10.72 0.54 -1.73
N ILE A 259 9.71 -0.12 -1.16
CA ILE A 259 9.56 -1.57 -1.16
C ILE A 259 8.15 -1.94 -1.62
N LYS A 260 8.04 -2.56 -2.81
CA LYS A 260 6.79 -3.06 -3.35
C LYS A 260 6.67 -4.58 -3.13
N GLN A 261 5.57 -5.02 -2.52
CA GLN A 261 5.34 -6.45 -2.24
C GLN A 261 5.34 -7.33 -3.49
N ASP A 262 4.79 -6.84 -4.61
CA ASP A 262 4.81 -7.57 -5.89
C ASP A 262 6.24 -7.81 -6.39
N ASP A 263 7.14 -6.85 -6.22
CA ASP A 263 8.54 -7.00 -6.64
C ASP A 263 9.30 -7.97 -5.73
N ILE A 264 9.03 -7.96 -4.41
CA ILE A 264 9.55 -8.97 -3.48
C ILE A 264 9.10 -10.37 -3.92
N ARG A 265 7.81 -10.54 -4.23
CA ARG A 265 7.24 -11.81 -4.68
C ARG A 265 7.93 -12.27 -5.96
N ASP A 266 8.00 -11.42 -6.98
CA ASP A 266 8.62 -11.77 -8.25
C ASP A 266 10.10 -12.12 -8.10
N LEU A 267 10.81 -11.41 -7.21
CA LEU A 267 12.20 -11.69 -6.88
C LEU A 267 12.33 -13.07 -6.21
N PHE A 268 11.43 -13.42 -5.29
CA PHE A 268 11.42 -14.75 -4.67
C PHE A 268 11.25 -15.87 -5.71
N PHE A 269 10.35 -15.71 -6.69
CA PHE A 269 10.17 -16.71 -7.75
C PHE A 269 11.38 -16.79 -8.69
N THR A 270 11.91 -15.65 -9.14
CA THR A 270 13.08 -15.63 -10.03
C THR A 270 14.36 -16.14 -9.36
N GLU A 271 14.57 -15.86 -8.08
CA GLU A 271 15.66 -16.47 -7.28
C GLU A 271 15.43 -17.96 -6.98
N SER A 272 14.18 -18.41 -7.03
CA SER A 272 13.80 -19.83 -6.96
C SER A 272 13.97 -20.57 -8.30
N GLY A 273 14.47 -19.90 -9.35
CA GLY A 273 14.66 -20.49 -10.67
C GLY A 273 13.42 -20.45 -11.59
N TRP A 274 12.39 -19.68 -11.23
CA TRP A 274 11.16 -19.59 -12.02
C TRP A 274 11.18 -18.39 -12.95
N ILE A 275 10.50 -18.50 -14.08
CA ILE A 275 10.10 -17.35 -14.91
C ILE A 275 8.80 -16.79 -14.31
N VAL A 276 8.66 -15.47 -14.23
CA VAL A 276 7.39 -14.83 -13.86
C VAL A 276 6.84 -14.10 -15.07
N ILE A 277 5.56 -14.29 -15.38
CA ILE A 277 4.81 -13.56 -16.39
C ILE A 277 3.60 -12.93 -15.72
N ARG A 278 3.41 -11.62 -15.86
CA ARG A 278 2.22 -10.93 -15.33
C ARG A 278 1.39 -10.32 -16.44
N PHE A 279 0.07 -10.47 -16.35
CA PHE A 279 -0.92 -9.84 -17.22
C PHE A 279 -1.91 -9.03 -16.38
N THR A 280 -2.56 -8.04 -16.97
CA THR A 280 -3.76 -7.45 -16.35
C THR A 280 -4.96 -8.38 -16.54
N GLU A 281 -5.91 -8.38 -15.61
CA GLU A 281 -7.17 -9.13 -15.78
C GLU A 281 -7.90 -8.72 -17.07
N LYS A 282 -7.82 -7.45 -17.45
CA LYS A 282 -8.43 -6.94 -18.67
C LYS A 282 -7.80 -7.53 -19.93
N GLN A 283 -6.47 -7.65 -20.01
CA GLN A 283 -5.79 -8.34 -21.11
C GLN A 283 -6.26 -9.79 -21.19
N VAL A 284 -6.24 -10.50 -20.06
CA VAL A 284 -6.70 -11.91 -19.99
C VAL A 284 -8.16 -12.05 -20.41
N HIS A 285 -9.02 -11.10 -20.07
CA HIS A 285 -10.43 -11.14 -20.42
C HIS A 285 -10.70 -10.78 -21.89
N CYS A 286 -10.12 -9.68 -22.38
CA CYS A 286 -10.44 -9.11 -23.68
C CYS A 286 -9.58 -9.65 -24.82
N GLN A 287 -8.39 -10.18 -24.52
CA GLN A 287 -7.35 -10.55 -25.49
C GLN A 287 -6.70 -11.88 -25.12
N SER A 288 -7.51 -12.86 -24.70
CA SER A 288 -7.02 -14.13 -24.17
C SER A 288 -6.11 -14.88 -25.15
N ASN A 289 -6.42 -14.83 -26.45
CA ASN A 289 -5.63 -15.50 -27.48
C ASN A 289 -4.26 -14.84 -27.64
N GLU A 290 -4.21 -13.52 -27.63
CA GLU A 290 -2.98 -12.75 -27.70
C GLU A 290 -2.10 -12.96 -26.46
N CYS A 291 -2.71 -13.11 -25.27
CA CYS A 291 -1.99 -13.51 -24.05
C CYS A 291 -1.38 -14.91 -24.18
N ILE A 292 -2.15 -15.87 -24.73
CA ILE A 292 -1.67 -17.24 -24.99
C ILE A 292 -0.52 -17.23 -26.01
N ASP A 293 -0.63 -16.46 -27.09
CA ASP A 293 0.43 -16.33 -28.08
C ASP A 293 1.69 -15.67 -27.51
N TYR A 294 1.52 -14.71 -26.59
CA TYR A 294 2.64 -14.12 -25.85
C TYR A 294 3.36 -15.16 -24.98
N ILE A 295 2.61 -16.00 -24.26
CA ILE A 295 3.18 -17.12 -23.48
C ILE A 295 3.90 -18.11 -24.39
N LYS A 296 3.31 -18.47 -25.54
CA LYS A 296 3.96 -19.32 -26.55
C LYS A 296 5.27 -18.70 -27.04
N ASN A 297 5.33 -17.39 -27.22
CA ASN A 297 6.57 -16.71 -27.58
C ASN A 297 7.65 -16.82 -26.50
N VAL A 298 7.28 -16.71 -25.22
CA VAL A 298 8.21 -16.96 -24.12
C VAL A 298 8.72 -18.41 -24.19
N LEU A 299 7.82 -19.40 -24.30
CA LEU A 299 8.20 -20.81 -24.42
C LEU A 299 9.13 -21.08 -25.62
N ASN A 300 8.81 -20.55 -26.80
CA ASN A 300 9.62 -20.74 -28.01
C ASN A 300 10.99 -20.07 -27.92
N SER A 301 11.09 -18.94 -27.20
CA SER A 301 12.37 -18.30 -26.93
C SER A 301 13.30 -19.20 -26.10
N ILE A 302 12.72 -20.05 -25.24
CA ILE A 302 13.45 -21.01 -24.40
C ILE A 302 13.77 -22.29 -25.19
N TYR A 303 12.78 -22.88 -25.86
CA TYR A 303 12.96 -24.15 -26.57
C TYR A 303 13.85 -24.03 -27.80
N ASN A 304 13.59 -23.04 -28.64
CA ASN A 304 14.11 -23.00 -30.01
C ASN A 304 14.77 -21.67 -30.38
N LYS A 305 14.81 -20.69 -29.45
CA LYS A 305 15.30 -19.32 -29.69
C LYS A 305 14.58 -18.63 -30.87
N ASN A 306 13.33 -19.00 -31.10
CA ASN A 306 12.48 -18.47 -32.18
C ASN A 306 11.36 -17.61 -31.60
N PHE A 307 10.91 -16.62 -32.37
CA PHE A 307 9.82 -15.71 -32.01
C PHE A 307 8.75 -15.70 -33.10
N PHE A 308 7.48 -15.80 -32.72
CA PHE A 308 6.38 -15.45 -33.62
C PHE A 308 6.19 -13.92 -33.58
N THR A 309 6.27 -13.27 -34.74
CA THR A 309 6.15 -11.81 -34.88
C THR A 309 4.72 -11.28 -34.66
N ASP A 310 3.73 -12.16 -34.47
CA ASP A 310 2.31 -11.81 -34.48
C ASP A 310 1.64 -11.76 -33.10
N ALA A 311 2.35 -12.03 -32.00
CA ALA A 311 1.78 -11.87 -30.66
C ALA A 311 1.60 -10.38 -30.31
N ARG A 312 0.41 -9.84 -30.58
CA ARG A 312 0.05 -8.43 -30.37
C ARG A 312 -0.86 -8.24 -29.16
N CYS A 313 -0.47 -8.77 -28.01
CA CYS A 313 -1.12 -8.41 -26.75
C CYS A 313 -0.92 -6.89 -26.53
N GLU A 314 -1.99 -6.14 -26.37
CA GLU A 314 -1.90 -4.68 -26.21
C GLU A 314 -1.18 -4.37 -24.91
N LYS A 315 -0.27 -3.40 -24.94
CA LYS A 315 0.45 -3.00 -23.74
C LYS A 315 -0.44 -2.15 -22.84
N GLU A 316 -0.46 -2.45 -21.54
CA GLU A 316 -1.17 -1.65 -20.53
C GLU A 316 -0.18 -1.10 -19.49
N ASP A 317 -0.37 0.17 -19.11
CA ASP A 317 0.41 0.80 -18.04
C ASP A 317 0.11 0.14 -16.68
N GLN A 318 1.10 0.13 -15.79
CA GLN A 318 0.83 -0.06 -14.36
C GLN A 318 -0.06 1.06 -13.84
N TRP A 319 -0.90 0.74 -12.85
CA TRP A 319 -1.83 1.70 -12.26
C TRP A 319 -1.41 2.17 -10.87
N ASP A 320 -1.72 3.42 -10.53
CA ASP A 320 -1.52 3.99 -9.21
C ASP A 320 -2.75 3.84 -8.28
N TYR A 321 -2.57 4.14 -6.99
CA TYR A 321 -3.63 4.03 -6.00
C TYR A 321 -4.88 4.86 -6.35
N ASN A 322 -4.72 6.11 -6.84
CA ASN A 322 -5.87 6.96 -7.18
C ASN A 322 -6.62 6.41 -8.40
N GLN A 323 -5.91 5.86 -9.40
CA GLN A 323 -6.52 5.18 -10.53
C GLN A 323 -7.37 3.99 -10.06
N CYS A 324 -6.86 3.14 -9.15
CA CYS A 324 -7.64 2.07 -8.54
C CYS A 324 -8.93 2.58 -7.89
N ILE A 325 -8.85 3.67 -7.12
CA ILE A 325 -10.03 4.27 -6.46
C ILE A 325 -11.06 4.80 -7.48
N GLN A 326 -10.61 5.46 -8.54
CA GLN A 326 -11.50 5.97 -9.58
C GLN A 326 -12.14 4.83 -10.36
N TRP A 327 -11.37 3.82 -10.75
CA TRP A 327 -11.86 2.61 -11.41
C TRP A 327 -12.82 1.82 -10.54
N GLN A 328 -12.54 1.70 -9.25
CA GLN A 328 -13.43 1.08 -8.27
C GLN A 328 -14.79 1.78 -8.22
N LYS A 329 -14.82 3.11 -8.17
CA LYS A 329 -16.07 3.91 -8.13
C LYS A 329 -16.84 3.84 -9.45
N ASN A 330 -16.12 3.71 -10.55
CA ASN A 330 -16.69 3.64 -11.89
C ASN A 330 -17.05 2.22 -12.33
N TYR A 331 -16.93 1.22 -11.45
CA TYR A 331 -17.22 -0.19 -11.75
C TYR A 331 -16.41 -0.68 -12.96
N TYR A 332 -15.14 -0.30 -13.04
CA TYR A 332 -14.28 -0.55 -14.19
C TYR A 332 -14.15 -2.05 -14.51
N ARG A 333 -13.81 -2.87 -13.51
CA ARG A 333 -13.74 -4.34 -13.64
C ARG A 333 -15.07 -4.91 -14.11
N GLU A 334 -16.15 -4.55 -13.42
CA GLU A 334 -17.49 -5.04 -13.72
C GLU A 334 -17.94 -4.70 -15.15
N LYS A 335 -17.59 -3.50 -15.64
CA LYS A 335 -17.91 -3.05 -17.00
C LYS A 335 -17.22 -3.89 -18.06
N TYR A 336 -15.90 -4.10 -17.97
CA TYR A 336 -15.21 -4.90 -18.99
C TYR A 336 -15.54 -6.39 -18.85
N LEU A 337 -15.81 -6.89 -17.64
CA LEU A 337 -16.23 -8.28 -17.41
C LEU A 337 -17.70 -8.56 -17.78
N GLY A 338 -18.51 -7.51 -18.01
CA GLY A 338 -19.93 -7.66 -18.30
C GLY A 338 -20.77 -8.18 -17.12
N ILE A 339 -20.37 -7.90 -15.89
CA ILE A 339 -21.09 -8.29 -14.66
C ILE A 339 -21.66 -7.08 -13.92
N ASN A 340 -22.62 -7.31 -13.03
CA ASN A 340 -23.20 -6.22 -12.22
C ASN A 340 -22.43 -6.00 -10.90
N TYR A 341 -22.01 -7.08 -10.26
CA TYR A 341 -21.29 -7.06 -8.98
C TYR A 341 -20.60 -8.41 -8.75
N PHE A 342 -19.50 -8.37 -7.98
CA PHE A 342 -18.85 -9.57 -7.48
C PHE A 342 -19.57 -10.11 -6.24
N ASN A 343 -19.61 -11.44 -6.13
CA ASN A 343 -20.17 -12.11 -4.95
C ASN A 343 -19.08 -12.45 -3.95
N LYS A 344 -19.43 -12.47 -2.66
CA LYS A 344 -18.53 -12.93 -1.61
C LYS A 344 -18.22 -14.41 -1.83
N GLN A 345 -16.94 -14.72 -2.00
CA GLN A 345 -16.46 -16.09 -2.02
C GLN A 345 -15.91 -16.48 -0.64
N TYR A 346 -16.21 -17.69 -0.21
CA TYR A 346 -15.64 -18.25 1.00
C TYR A 346 -14.66 -19.35 0.61
N SER A 347 -13.40 -19.17 0.98
CA SER A 347 -12.50 -20.31 1.02
C SER A 347 -12.78 -21.16 2.26
N TYR A 348 -12.83 -22.46 2.04
CA TYR A 348 -12.91 -23.46 3.11
C TYR A 348 -11.60 -24.22 3.28
N LYS A 349 -10.53 -23.81 2.58
CA LYS A 349 -9.23 -24.48 2.62
C LYS A 349 -8.18 -23.54 3.18
N GLU A 350 -7.35 -24.06 4.06
CA GLU A 350 -6.23 -23.33 4.67
C GLU A 350 -4.99 -24.20 4.58
N ILE A 351 -3.87 -23.60 4.16
CA ILE A 351 -2.60 -24.31 4.07
C ILE A 351 -1.93 -24.21 5.44
N GLU A 352 -1.63 -25.36 6.03
CA GLU A 352 -0.86 -25.46 7.27
C GLU A 352 0.60 -25.71 6.90
N ILE A 353 1.46 -24.75 7.26
CA ILE A 353 2.91 -24.82 7.07
C ILE A 353 3.56 -25.08 8.43
N ASN A 354 4.42 -26.09 8.50
CA ASN A 354 5.32 -26.26 9.63
C ASN A 354 6.53 -25.34 9.46
N THR A 355 6.56 -24.22 10.19
CA THR A 355 7.64 -23.22 10.09
C THR A 355 8.98 -23.73 10.62
N GLU A 356 8.99 -24.82 11.38
CA GLU A 356 10.22 -25.48 11.86
C GLU A 356 10.79 -26.48 10.83
N GLU A 357 10.02 -26.82 9.78
CA GLU A 357 10.48 -27.72 8.72
C GLU A 357 11.42 -26.99 7.76
N SER A 358 12.73 -27.18 7.93
CA SER A 358 13.73 -26.58 7.04
C SER A 358 13.76 -27.27 5.67
N GLU A 359 13.69 -26.50 4.59
CA GLU A 359 13.98 -26.98 3.24
C GLU A 359 15.47 -26.81 2.95
N SER A 360 16.23 -27.91 2.94
CA SER A 360 17.70 -27.83 2.78
C SER A 360 18.17 -27.12 1.49
N ILE A 361 17.32 -27.04 0.45
CA ILE A 361 17.56 -26.24 -0.76
C ILE A 361 17.70 -24.73 -0.46
N GLU A 362 16.98 -24.20 0.53
CA GLU A 362 17.01 -22.76 0.85
C GLU A 362 18.40 -22.30 1.29
N SER A 363 19.21 -23.19 1.88
CA SER A 363 20.62 -22.88 2.21
C SER A 363 21.51 -22.64 0.99
N ARG A 364 21.05 -23.04 -0.21
CA ARG A 364 21.77 -22.93 -1.48
C ARG A 364 21.29 -21.75 -2.32
N ILE A 365 20.12 -21.20 -2.02
CA ILE A 365 19.55 -20.05 -2.72
C ILE A 365 20.09 -18.77 -2.07
N GLN A 366 20.72 -17.92 -2.87
CA GLN A 366 21.17 -16.61 -2.41
C GLN A 366 20.02 -15.62 -2.49
N ARG A 367 19.18 -15.59 -1.46
CA ARG A 367 18.07 -14.64 -1.35
C ARG A 367 18.58 -13.21 -1.19
N THR A 368 18.08 -12.29 -2.01
CA THR A 368 18.39 -10.87 -1.85
C THR A 368 17.79 -10.34 -0.54
N LYS A 369 18.63 -9.67 0.24
CA LYS A 369 18.20 -8.99 1.48
C LYS A 369 17.78 -7.58 1.14
N ILE A 370 16.49 -7.31 1.22
CA ILE A 370 15.89 -6.00 0.93
C ILE A 370 15.86 -5.15 2.21
N LEU A 371 15.70 -5.80 3.36
CA LEU A 371 15.64 -5.17 4.67
C LEU A 371 17.01 -5.25 5.35
N ASN A 372 17.33 -4.24 6.15
CA ASN A 372 18.60 -4.17 6.88
C ASN A 372 18.35 -4.14 8.39
N PHE A 373 18.34 -5.32 9.01
CA PHE A 373 18.07 -5.45 10.44
C PHE A 373 19.16 -4.83 11.31
N SER A 374 20.38 -4.64 10.79
CA SER A 374 21.43 -3.98 11.57
C SER A 374 21.14 -2.50 11.88
N LYS A 375 20.19 -1.91 11.15
CA LYS A 375 19.66 -0.56 11.43
C LYS A 375 18.41 -0.56 12.32
N TRP A 376 17.90 -1.74 12.70
CA TRP A 376 16.63 -1.87 13.41
C TRP A 376 16.87 -1.94 14.92
N ASN A 377 16.18 -1.10 15.69
CA ASN A 377 16.43 -0.91 17.12
C ASN A 377 15.90 -2.04 18.04
N VAL A 378 15.46 -3.19 17.51
CA VAL A 378 14.98 -4.31 18.35
C VAL A 378 15.40 -5.66 17.80
N SER A 379 15.83 -6.55 18.70
CA SER A 379 16.00 -7.99 18.46
C SER A 379 14.65 -8.64 18.14
N GLY A 380 14.24 -8.68 16.87
CA GLY A 380 12.98 -9.32 16.49
C GLY A 380 12.42 -9.00 15.11
N GLY A 381 13.14 -8.32 14.21
CA GLY A 381 12.64 -8.06 12.85
C GLY A 381 11.56 -6.97 12.80
N PHE A 382 11.74 -5.87 13.55
CA PHE A 382 10.91 -4.68 13.46
C PHE A 382 11.72 -3.41 13.19
N ASP A 383 11.31 -2.64 12.18
CA ASP A 383 11.79 -1.28 11.91
C ASP A 383 10.89 -0.25 12.62
N GLU A 384 11.42 0.44 13.63
CA GLU A 384 10.69 1.47 14.38
C GLU A 384 10.38 2.71 13.53
N GLU A 385 11.28 3.11 12.65
CA GLU A 385 11.10 4.29 11.80
C GLU A 385 10.07 4.02 10.70
N GLN A 386 10.17 2.85 10.06
CA GLN A 386 9.32 2.47 8.93
C GLN A 386 8.04 1.71 9.35
N HIS A 387 7.90 1.36 10.62
CA HIS A 387 6.86 0.45 11.14
C HIS A 387 6.74 -0.86 10.31
N ILE A 388 7.87 -1.38 9.82
CA ILE A 388 7.94 -2.63 9.04
C ILE A 388 8.16 -3.80 10.00
N TYR A 389 7.39 -4.87 9.80
CA TYR A 389 7.45 -6.09 10.60
C TYR A 389 7.79 -7.26 9.68
N SER A 390 8.94 -7.90 9.85
CA SER A 390 9.37 -9.00 9.01
C SER A 390 9.97 -10.14 9.83
N GLY A 391 9.60 -11.38 9.48
CA GLY A 391 10.27 -12.57 10.00
C GLY A 391 11.68 -12.78 9.41
N ASP A 392 12.05 -12.05 8.36
CA ASP A 392 13.35 -12.18 7.68
C ASP A 392 13.87 -10.86 7.07
N GLU A 393 15.13 -10.87 6.62
CA GLU A 393 15.75 -9.73 5.92
C GLU A 393 15.39 -9.65 4.43
N THR A 394 14.65 -10.64 3.90
CA THR A 394 14.34 -10.72 2.46
C THR A 394 13.08 -9.93 2.11
N GLY A 395 12.20 -9.69 3.08
CA GLY A 395 10.89 -9.07 2.89
C GLY A 395 9.80 -10.06 2.48
N ASN A 396 10.12 -11.35 2.32
CA ASN A 396 9.11 -12.36 2.00
C ASN A 396 8.20 -12.67 3.19
N ALA A 397 8.71 -12.56 4.40
CA ALA A 397 7.99 -12.84 5.64
C ALA A 397 7.38 -11.57 6.29
N LEU A 398 6.90 -10.64 5.48
CA LEU A 398 6.32 -9.38 5.96
C LEU A 398 4.94 -9.57 6.59
N TYR A 399 4.74 -8.95 7.75
CA TYR A 399 3.44 -8.80 8.38
C TYR A 399 2.79 -7.51 7.88
N ILE A 400 1.49 -7.56 7.61
CA ILE A 400 0.74 -6.33 7.33
C ILE A 400 0.54 -5.55 8.62
N SER A 401 0.82 -4.26 8.62
CA SER A 401 0.52 -3.43 9.78
C SER A 401 -1.00 -3.27 9.95
N VAL A 402 -1.50 -3.20 11.18
CA VAL A 402 -2.93 -2.97 11.47
C VAL A 402 -3.44 -1.71 10.76
N THR A 403 -2.61 -0.66 10.71
CA THR A 403 -2.95 0.58 10.01
C THR A 403 -3.06 0.35 8.51
N ALA A 404 -2.09 -0.31 7.85
CA ALA A 404 -2.16 -0.63 6.42
C ALA A 404 -3.37 -1.52 6.09
N LEU A 405 -3.69 -2.49 6.94
CA LEU A 405 -4.86 -3.34 6.79
C LEU A 405 -6.17 -2.54 6.86
N ILE A 406 -6.28 -1.59 7.78
CA ILE A 406 -7.46 -0.72 7.89
C ILE A 406 -7.57 0.20 6.68
N GLU A 407 -6.46 0.82 6.24
CA GLU A 407 -6.47 1.79 5.14
C GLU A 407 -6.99 1.21 3.81
N ARG A 408 -6.87 -0.12 3.61
CA ARG A 408 -7.54 -0.82 2.49
C ARG A 408 -9.03 -0.47 2.38
N PHE A 409 -9.71 -0.31 3.50
CA PHE A 409 -11.16 -0.06 3.56
C PHE A 409 -11.55 1.42 3.55
N PHE A 410 -10.57 2.34 3.67
CA PHE A 410 -10.80 3.78 3.83
C PHE A 410 -10.25 4.57 2.63
N PRO A 411 -10.81 4.36 1.42
CA PRO A 411 -10.29 4.96 0.21
C PRO A 411 -10.33 6.48 0.27
N PHE A 412 -9.24 7.13 -0.14
CA PHE A 412 -9.20 8.58 -0.32
C PHE A 412 -8.88 8.93 -1.76
N ASP A 413 -9.85 9.53 -2.44
CA ASP A 413 -9.72 10.02 -3.81
C ASP A 413 -9.06 11.39 -3.77
N LEU A 414 -7.73 11.37 -3.64
CA LEU A 414 -6.91 12.57 -3.52
C LEU A 414 -7.08 13.42 -4.77
N LYS A 415 -7.06 12.81 -5.96
CA LYS A 415 -7.25 13.54 -7.23
C LYS A 415 -8.53 14.35 -7.23
N ARG A 416 -9.69 13.74 -6.94
CA ARG A 416 -10.97 14.47 -6.89
C ARG A 416 -11.01 15.53 -5.78
N TYR A 417 -10.33 15.28 -4.65
CA TYR A 417 -10.20 16.28 -3.59
C TYR A 417 -9.43 17.51 -4.06
N ILE A 418 -8.30 17.30 -4.75
CA ILE A 418 -7.44 18.34 -5.31
C ILE A 418 -8.19 19.14 -6.38
N GLU A 419 -8.77 18.49 -7.38
CA GLU A 419 -9.56 19.11 -8.45
C GLU A 419 -10.64 20.04 -7.88
N ARG A 420 -11.46 19.53 -6.95
CA ARG A 420 -12.53 20.31 -6.33
C ARG A 420 -12.00 21.49 -5.51
N LYS A 421 -10.97 21.27 -4.69
CA LYS A 421 -10.43 22.33 -3.81
C LYS A 421 -9.70 23.41 -4.63
N ALA A 422 -9.05 23.03 -5.73
CA ALA A 422 -8.43 23.95 -6.68
C ALA A 422 -9.49 24.88 -7.30
N GLU A 423 -10.62 24.33 -7.75
CA GLU A 423 -11.74 25.11 -8.27
C GLU A 423 -12.37 26.02 -7.19
N GLU A 424 -12.67 25.49 -6.00
CA GLU A 424 -13.29 26.25 -4.90
C GLU A 424 -12.42 27.43 -4.41
N GLU A 425 -11.10 27.27 -4.45
CA GLU A 425 -10.11 28.26 -3.99
C GLU A 425 -9.50 29.10 -5.12
N TYR A 426 -9.86 28.87 -6.39
CA TYR A 426 -9.27 29.52 -7.58
C TYR A 426 -7.73 29.41 -7.60
N ARG A 427 -7.23 28.19 -7.45
CA ARG A 427 -5.80 27.85 -7.44
C ARG A 427 -5.51 26.71 -8.40
N THR A 428 -4.24 26.48 -8.72
CA THR A 428 -3.88 25.32 -9.53
C THR A 428 -3.94 24.04 -8.69
N GLU A 429 -4.22 22.90 -9.34
CA GLU A 429 -4.21 21.58 -8.69
C GLU A 429 -2.85 21.27 -8.04
N GLU A 430 -1.76 21.67 -8.70
CA GLU A 430 -0.39 21.55 -8.19
C GLU A 430 -0.23 22.27 -6.84
N ASP A 431 -0.69 23.52 -6.73
CA ASP A 431 -0.56 24.29 -5.47
C ASP A 431 -1.34 23.64 -4.32
N VAL A 432 -2.51 23.07 -4.62
CA VAL A 432 -3.35 22.42 -3.60
C VAL A 432 -2.74 21.08 -3.19
N LEU A 433 -2.13 20.34 -4.11
CA LEU A 433 -1.42 19.10 -3.83
C LEU A 433 -0.19 19.36 -2.95
N ASP A 434 0.60 20.37 -3.28
CA ASP A 434 1.76 20.80 -2.50
C ASP A 434 1.37 21.17 -1.06
N GLU A 435 0.32 21.99 -0.89
CA GLU A 435 -0.21 22.33 0.44
C GLU A 435 -0.65 21.07 1.19
N TYR A 436 -1.38 20.18 0.51
CA TYR A 436 -1.89 18.96 1.12
C TYR A 436 -0.75 18.07 1.63
N LEU A 437 0.26 17.83 0.80
CA LEU A 437 1.44 17.02 1.15
C LEU A 437 2.21 17.64 2.31
N LEU A 438 2.46 18.95 2.26
CA LEU A 438 3.16 19.64 3.33
C LEU A 438 2.42 19.55 4.67
N MET A 439 1.11 19.83 4.67
CA MET A 439 0.30 19.77 5.88
C MET A 439 0.20 18.35 6.44
N ARG A 440 0.19 17.34 5.56
CA ARG A 440 0.22 15.92 5.94
C ARG A 440 1.54 15.60 6.64
N ASP A 441 2.66 15.97 6.04
CA ASP A 441 4.00 15.64 6.53
C ASP A 441 4.31 16.36 7.86
N GLU A 442 3.95 17.65 7.97
CA GLU A 442 4.07 18.40 9.23
C GLU A 442 3.21 17.78 10.36
N ALA A 443 1.99 17.34 10.04
CA ALA A 443 1.11 16.71 11.02
C ALA A 443 1.66 15.35 11.48
N ALA A 444 2.24 14.58 10.57
CA ALA A 444 2.87 13.29 10.88
C ALA A 444 4.07 13.48 11.82
N GLU A 445 5.02 14.34 11.47
CA GLU A 445 6.23 14.59 12.26
C GLU A 445 5.92 15.10 13.67
N LYS A 446 5.06 16.12 13.80
CA LYS A 446 4.65 16.63 15.12
C LYS A 446 3.90 15.58 15.94
N GLY A 447 3.17 14.68 15.27
CA GLY A 447 2.54 13.54 15.90
C GLY A 447 3.56 12.55 16.44
N THR A 448 4.51 12.11 15.61
CA THR A 448 5.61 11.21 15.99
C THR A 448 6.43 11.79 17.14
N TYR A 449 6.79 13.06 17.06
CA TYR A 449 7.49 13.76 18.14
C TYR A 449 6.72 13.70 19.46
N LEU A 450 5.42 14.00 19.43
CA LEU A 450 4.57 13.96 20.64
C LEU A 450 4.50 12.56 21.24
N HIS A 451 4.33 11.52 20.42
CA HIS A 451 4.32 10.12 20.90
C HIS A 451 5.64 9.77 21.58
N ASN A 452 6.77 10.11 20.94
CA ASN A 452 8.09 9.87 21.50
C ASN A 452 8.30 10.59 22.85
N GLN A 453 7.89 11.86 22.97
CA GLN A 453 8.00 12.58 24.26
C GLN A 453 7.15 11.93 25.36
N ILE A 454 5.92 11.50 25.03
CA ILE A 454 5.03 10.81 25.97
C ILE A 454 5.64 9.46 26.39
N GLU A 455 6.17 8.69 25.45
CA GLU A 455 6.84 7.42 25.73
C GLU A 455 8.03 7.62 26.65
N CYS A 456 8.91 8.58 26.35
CA CYS A 456 10.07 8.92 27.17
C CYS A 456 9.66 9.30 28.59
N PHE A 457 8.63 10.14 28.76
CA PHE A 457 8.09 10.48 30.07
C PHE A 457 7.61 9.24 30.85
N LEU A 458 6.79 8.39 30.22
CA LEU A 458 6.23 7.20 30.87
C LEU A 458 7.30 6.17 31.24
N LYS A 459 8.33 6.02 30.40
CA LYS A 459 9.48 5.14 30.62
C LYS A 459 10.60 5.77 31.46
N GLN A 460 10.38 6.98 32.00
CA GLN A 460 11.35 7.71 32.84
C GLN A 460 12.71 7.97 32.15
N LYS A 461 12.67 8.22 30.83
CA LYS A 461 13.79 8.68 30.02
C LYS A 461 13.80 10.22 29.94
N GLU A 462 14.83 10.80 29.32
CA GLU A 462 14.87 12.23 29.01
C GLU A 462 13.79 12.58 27.97
N PHE A 463 13.06 13.67 28.20
CA PHE A 463 11.99 14.16 27.33
C PHE A 463 11.96 15.69 27.33
N ASP A 464 11.42 16.26 26.26
CA ASP A 464 11.11 17.68 26.15
C ASP A 464 9.63 17.94 26.46
N SER A 465 9.38 18.80 27.46
CA SER A 465 8.04 19.23 27.87
C SER A 465 7.61 20.56 27.27
N GLY A 466 8.39 21.16 26.36
CA GLY A 466 8.18 22.52 25.86
C GLY A 466 7.00 22.71 24.90
N SER A 467 6.29 21.64 24.54
CA SER A 467 5.12 21.72 23.65
C SER A 467 3.81 21.83 24.43
N MET A 468 2.87 22.64 23.91
CA MET A 468 1.52 22.77 24.46
C MET A 468 0.78 21.42 24.48
N GLU A 469 0.97 20.60 23.45
CA GLU A 469 0.39 19.25 23.40
C GLU A 469 0.88 18.35 24.53
N PHE A 470 2.14 18.47 24.93
CA PHE A 470 2.69 17.73 26.06
C PHE A 470 2.16 18.25 27.40
N GLU A 471 1.98 19.56 27.56
CA GLU A 471 1.29 20.13 28.74
C GLU A 471 -0.15 19.60 28.88
N LEU A 472 -0.89 19.49 27.77
CA LEU A 472 -2.21 18.86 27.75
C LEU A 472 -2.16 17.38 28.17
N PHE A 473 -1.11 16.65 27.79
CA PHE A 473 -0.88 15.28 28.24
C PHE A 473 -0.62 15.22 29.74
N LEU A 474 0.22 16.11 30.30
CA LEU A 474 0.47 16.17 31.74
C LEU A 474 -0.81 16.47 32.53
N ASP A 475 -1.67 17.37 32.01
CA ASP A 475 -2.97 17.65 32.61
C ASP A 475 -3.87 16.41 32.61
N PHE A 476 -3.95 15.71 31.48
CA PHE A 476 -4.64 14.41 31.37
C PHE A 476 -4.08 13.39 32.38
N TYR A 477 -2.77 13.22 32.44
CA TYR A 477 -2.12 12.23 33.30
C TYR A 477 -2.42 12.50 34.79
N ASN A 478 -2.34 13.77 35.21
CA ASN A 478 -2.60 14.17 36.59
C ASN A 478 -4.08 14.10 36.99
N LYS A 479 -5.01 14.34 36.06
CA LYS A 479 -6.46 14.34 36.35
C LYS A 479 -7.14 13.00 36.12
N GLU A 480 -6.64 12.18 35.20
CA GLU A 480 -7.32 10.97 34.73
C GLU A 480 -6.61 9.68 35.14
N ILE A 481 -5.27 9.66 35.17
CA ILE A 481 -4.47 8.45 35.46
C ILE A 481 -4.19 8.33 36.96
N LYS A 482 -3.53 9.34 37.55
CA LYS A 482 -3.14 9.32 38.97
C LYS A 482 -4.32 9.09 39.92
N PRO A 483 -5.47 9.81 39.80
CA PRO A 483 -6.57 9.65 40.76
C PRO A 483 -7.27 8.29 40.67
N ARG A 484 -7.11 7.57 39.56
CA ARG A 484 -7.69 6.24 39.34
C ARG A 484 -6.75 5.10 39.72
N ASN A 485 -5.55 5.42 40.22
CA ASN A 485 -4.48 4.48 40.53
C ASN A 485 -4.17 3.50 39.37
N LEU A 486 -4.15 4.03 38.16
CA LEU A 486 -3.77 3.28 36.97
C LEU A 486 -2.24 3.19 36.89
N LEU A 487 -1.72 1.97 36.94
CA LEU A 487 -0.27 1.70 36.95
C LEU A 487 0.23 1.63 35.52
N PHE A 488 1.28 2.37 35.19
CA PHE A 488 1.92 2.25 33.88
C PHE A 488 2.40 0.80 33.67
N PHE A 489 2.03 0.19 32.55
CA PHE A 489 2.44 -1.17 32.20
C PHE A 489 3.45 -1.15 31.05
N ASP A 490 3.09 -0.53 29.93
CA ASP A 490 3.92 -0.50 28.74
C ASP A 490 3.53 0.65 27.80
N ALA A 491 4.44 1.08 26.93
CA ALA A 491 4.21 2.05 25.87
C ALA A 491 4.99 1.68 24.61
N GLU A 492 4.40 2.00 23.46
CA GLU A 492 4.87 1.54 22.14
C GLU A 492 5.05 0.01 22.10
N ARG A 493 4.07 -0.71 22.68
CA ARG A 493 4.11 -2.16 22.80
C ARG A 493 3.78 -2.82 21.47
N MET A 494 4.74 -3.52 20.89
CA MET A 494 4.52 -4.34 19.71
C MET A 494 3.65 -5.56 20.01
N ILE A 495 2.72 -5.83 19.12
CA ILE A 495 1.86 -7.01 19.11
C ILE A 495 1.78 -7.58 17.69
N PHE A 496 1.74 -8.91 17.59
CA PHE A 496 1.61 -9.64 16.35
C PHE A 496 0.58 -10.75 16.49
N SER A 497 -0.05 -11.13 15.37
CA SER A 497 -0.87 -12.33 15.28
C SER A 497 -0.40 -13.13 14.07
N ASP A 498 0.25 -14.25 14.34
CA ASP A 498 0.70 -15.19 13.31
C ASP A 498 -0.49 -15.80 12.56
N ASN A 499 -1.63 -15.95 13.23
CA ASN A 499 -2.87 -16.44 12.64
C ASN A 499 -3.40 -15.55 11.50
N TYR A 500 -3.09 -14.26 11.52
CA TYR A 500 -3.50 -13.30 10.49
C TYR A 500 -2.30 -12.73 9.71
N ASN A 501 -1.07 -12.91 10.19
CA ASN A 501 0.15 -12.20 9.75
C ASN A 501 -0.01 -10.69 9.81
N VAL A 502 -0.60 -10.23 10.90
CA VAL A 502 -0.85 -8.82 11.17
C VAL A 502 -0.02 -8.40 12.38
N ALA A 503 0.58 -7.22 12.33
CA ALA A 503 1.32 -6.65 13.44
C ALA A 503 0.96 -5.19 13.68
N GLY A 504 1.27 -4.68 14.87
CA GLY A 504 1.18 -3.25 15.14
C GLY A 504 1.65 -2.88 16.53
N THR A 505 1.58 -1.58 16.82
CA THR A 505 2.08 -1.01 18.06
C THR A 505 0.95 -0.39 18.86
N ILE A 506 0.80 -0.81 20.10
CA ILE A 506 -0.12 -0.17 21.06
C ILE A 506 0.63 1.01 21.71
N ASP A 507 0.12 2.21 21.49
CA ASP A 507 0.67 3.46 22.06
C ASP A 507 0.91 3.36 23.57
N CYS A 508 -0.11 2.98 24.35
CA CYS A 508 0.04 2.90 25.80
C CYS A 508 -0.95 1.95 26.49
N LEU A 509 -0.42 1.25 27.51
CA LEU A 509 -1.16 0.35 28.38
C LEU A 509 -0.96 0.75 29.84
N PHE A 510 -2.09 0.92 30.54
CA PHE A 510 -2.14 1.03 31.99
C PHE A 510 -2.85 -0.19 32.58
N LYS A 511 -2.35 -0.70 33.71
CA LYS A 511 -2.94 -1.81 34.45
C LYS A 511 -3.80 -1.27 35.59
N LYS A 512 -4.97 -1.88 35.79
CA LYS A 512 -5.78 -1.67 37.00
C LYS A 512 -5.17 -2.45 38.16
N GLU A 513 -5.03 -1.83 39.32
CA GLU A 513 -4.38 -2.45 40.48
C GLU A 513 -5.12 -3.69 41.00
N ILE A 514 -6.46 -3.61 41.08
CA ILE A 514 -7.30 -4.65 41.71
C ILE A 514 -7.64 -5.80 40.75
N LYS A 515 -7.75 -5.50 39.45
CA LYS A 515 -8.16 -6.48 38.43
C LYS A 515 -7.00 -6.66 37.45
N ASN A 516 -6.69 -7.89 37.07
CA ASN A 516 -5.71 -8.18 36.01
C ASN A 516 -6.27 -7.79 34.62
N GLU A 517 -6.53 -6.51 34.45
CA GLU A 517 -7.19 -5.87 33.33
C GLU A 517 -6.44 -4.59 32.96
N TYR A 518 -6.40 -4.32 31.67
CA TYR A 518 -5.68 -3.19 31.10
C TYR A 518 -6.63 -2.12 30.57
N VAL A 519 -6.16 -0.87 30.58
CA VAL A 519 -6.74 0.28 29.89
C VAL A 519 -5.79 0.63 28.76
N MET A 520 -6.30 0.60 27.54
CA MET A 520 -5.52 0.93 26.34
C MET A 520 -5.81 2.37 25.93
N LEU A 521 -4.75 3.15 25.78
CA LEU A 521 -4.82 4.55 25.39
C LEU A 521 -4.09 4.72 24.06
N ASP A 522 -4.65 5.58 23.21
CA ASP A 522 -4.09 5.91 21.92
C ASP A 522 -4.06 7.44 21.79
N TRP A 523 -2.85 7.97 21.61
CA TRP A 523 -2.56 9.38 21.58
C TRP A 523 -2.90 9.92 20.19
N LYS A 524 -3.56 11.08 20.14
CA LYS A 524 -3.98 11.67 18.87
C LYS A 524 -3.74 13.17 18.83
N ARG A 525 -2.74 13.56 18.04
CA ARG A 525 -2.56 14.95 17.62
C ARG A 525 -3.46 15.28 16.43
N SER A 526 -4.68 15.76 16.68
CA SER A 526 -5.63 16.07 15.60
C SER A 526 -6.52 17.29 15.85
N LYS A 527 -6.43 18.29 14.96
CA LYS A 527 -7.32 19.46 14.94
C LYS A 527 -8.73 19.21 14.40
N LYS A 528 -9.05 17.99 13.93
CA LYS A 528 -10.34 17.68 13.27
C LYS A 528 -11.12 16.54 13.94
N LEU A 529 -10.50 15.78 14.85
CA LEU A 529 -11.12 14.62 15.47
C LEU A 529 -12.24 15.00 16.45
N ILE A 530 -12.21 16.22 16.99
CA ILE A 530 -13.20 16.75 17.92
C ILE A 530 -13.95 17.92 17.27
N ILE A 531 -15.27 17.93 17.39
CA ILE A 531 -16.17 19.02 17.03
C ILE A 531 -17.14 19.24 18.19
N ASP A 532 -17.21 20.48 18.70
CA ASP A 532 -18.07 20.86 19.84
C ASP A 532 -17.92 19.92 21.05
N GLY A 533 -16.69 19.49 21.32
CA GLY A 533 -16.35 18.59 22.43
C GLY A 533 -16.73 17.12 22.23
N ARG A 534 -17.21 16.74 21.04
CA ARG A 534 -17.59 15.37 20.68
C ARG A 534 -16.75 14.84 19.52
N PRO A 535 -16.57 13.51 19.38
CA PRO A 535 -15.86 12.95 18.25
C PRO A 535 -16.58 13.26 16.93
N ARG A 536 -15.82 13.66 15.93
CA ARG A 536 -16.31 13.84 14.56
C ARG A 536 -16.42 12.48 13.88
N ILE A 537 -17.62 11.89 13.99
CA ILE A 537 -17.92 10.56 13.43
C ILE A 537 -18.00 10.60 11.91
N PHE A 538 -18.52 11.69 11.34
CA PHE A 538 -18.76 11.83 9.90
C PHE A 538 -17.50 12.22 9.10
N GLY A 539 -17.42 11.72 7.87
CA GLY A 539 -16.24 11.86 7.01
C GLY A 539 -16.57 12.05 5.53
N TYR A 540 -15.64 11.67 4.65
CA TYR A 540 -15.82 11.79 3.20
C TYR A 540 -16.32 10.48 2.60
N GLY A 541 -17.65 10.30 2.60
CA GLY A 541 -18.28 9.08 2.13
C GLY A 541 -18.26 7.96 3.17
N TYR A 542 -18.38 6.72 2.70
CA TYR A 542 -18.51 5.53 3.54
C TYR A 542 -17.30 4.61 3.40
N VAL A 543 -17.08 3.78 4.42
CA VAL A 543 -16.09 2.70 4.39
C VAL A 543 -16.52 1.64 3.37
N LEU A 544 -15.56 0.93 2.77
CA LEU A 544 -15.86 -0.03 1.71
C LEU A 544 -16.62 -1.28 2.19
N SER A 545 -17.34 -1.89 1.25
CA SER A 545 -17.95 -3.22 1.37
C SER A 545 -18.85 -3.38 2.61
N GLU A 546 -18.69 -4.47 3.37
CA GLU A 546 -19.49 -4.82 4.55
C GLU A 546 -19.38 -3.81 5.71
N LEU A 547 -18.45 -2.84 5.62
CA LEU A 547 -18.25 -1.78 6.60
C LEU A 547 -18.96 -0.46 6.22
N SER A 548 -19.72 -0.44 5.12
CA SER A 548 -20.42 0.75 4.60
C SER A 548 -21.43 1.41 5.54
N SER A 549 -21.78 0.78 6.67
CA SER A 549 -22.51 1.44 7.75
C SER A 549 -21.68 2.48 8.52
N LEU A 550 -20.36 2.49 8.33
CA LEU A 550 -19.44 3.45 8.93
C LEU A 550 -19.11 4.56 7.93
N ASP A 551 -18.98 5.78 8.45
CA ASP A 551 -18.38 6.89 7.73
C ASP A 551 -16.88 6.70 7.52
N ASN A 552 -16.37 7.14 6.36
CA ASN A 552 -14.94 7.23 6.09
C ASN A 552 -14.34 8.42 6.84
N SER A 553 -14.14 8.25 8.14
CA SER A 553 -13.64 9.26 9.06
C SER A 553 -12.43 8.77 9.85
N SER A 554 -11.60 9.70 10.31
CA SER A 554 -10.44 9.37 11.15
C SER A 554 -10.86 8.75 12.48
N TYR A 555 -12.02 9.15 13.03
CA TYR A 555 -12.57 8.54 14.24
C TYR A 555 -12.81 7.03 14.05
N ASN A 556 -13.52 6.63 12.99
CA ASN A 556 -13.79 5.21 12.73
C ASN A 556 -12.50 4.43 12.44
N ARG A 557 -11.52 5.02 11.74
CA ARG A 557 -10.18 4.42 11.56
C ARG A 557 -9.52 4.10 12.91
N TYR A 558 -9.45 5.08 13.81
CA TYR A 558 -8.80 4.90 15.12
C TYR A 558 -9.58 3.92 16.01
N CYS A 559 -10.91 3.92 15.96
CA CYS A 559 -11.70 2.94 16.69
C CYS A 559 -11.45 1.51 16.19
N LEU A 560 -11.36 1.29 14.88
CA LEU A 560 -11.05 -0.03 14.32
C LEU A 560 -9.63 -0.47 14.66
N GLN A 561 -8.65 0.45 14.62
CA GLN A 561 -7.27 0.20 15.02
C GLN A 561 -7.20 -0.34 16.45
N GLN A 562 -7.81 0.39 17.40
CA GLN A 562 -7.86 -0.02 18.79
C GLN A 562 -8.58 -1.36 18.98
N ASN A 563 -9.67 -1.61 18.25
CA ASN A 563 -10.38 -2.88 18.35
C ASN A 563 -9.58 -4.08 17.81
N ILE A 564 -8.79 -3.90 16.74
CA ILE A 564 -7.89 -4.94 16.23
C ILE A 564 -6.75 -5.18 17.23
N TYR A 565 -6.15 -4.12 17.79
CA TYR A 565 -5.15 -4.26 18.85
C TYR A 565 -5.69 -5.00 20.07
N LYS A 566 -6.90 -4.66 20.52
CA LYS A 566 -7.59 -5.38 21.59
C LYS A 566 -7.79 -6.85 21.24
N HIS A 567 -8.21 -7.17 20.01
CA HIS A 567 -8.37 -8.56 19.58
C HIS A 567 -7.07 -9.34 19.73
N ILE A 568 -5.98 -8.83 19.14
CA ILE A 568 -4.67 -9.47 19.18
C ILE A 568 -4.15 -9.58 20.62
N ALA A 569 -4.23 -8.50 21.41
CA ALA A 569 -3.80 -8.50 22.81
C ALA A 569 -4.54 -9.56 23.66
N GLU A 570 -5.85 -9.74 23.43
CA GLU A 570 -6.65 -10.71 24.18
C GLU A 570 -6.45 -12.15 23.70
N THR A 571 -6.23 -12.38 22.41
CA THR A 571 -6.14 -13.74 21.85
C THR A 571 -4.71 -14.30 21.84
N GLU A 572 -3.70 -13.45 21.62
CA GLU A 572 -2.30 -13.89 21.45
C GLU A 572 -1.46 -13.65 22.72
N TYR A 573 -1.87 -12.72 23.60
CA TYR A 573 -1.08 -12.32 24.78
C TYR A 573 -1.80 -12.49 26.13
N ASP A 574 -3.04 -13.00 26.14
CA ASP A 574 -3.89 -13.13 27.35
C ASP A 574 -4.05 -11.79 28.12
N MET A 575 -4.02 -10.66 27.40
CA MET A 575 -4.12 -9.33 27.97
C MET A 575 -5.54 -8.79 27.88
N LYS A 576 -6.33 -8.99 28.95
CA LYS A 576 -7.72 -8.51 29.00
C LYS A 576 -7.82 -6.98 28.97
N ILE A 577 -8.36 -6.42 27.89
CA ILE A 577 -8.54 -4.97 27.71
C ILE A 577 -9.92 -4.56 28.21
N SER A 578 -9.98 -3.85 29.33
CA SER A 578 -11.23 -3.43 29.97
C SER A 578 -11.85 -2.17 29.38
N SER A 579 -11.04 -1.26 28.84
CA SER A 579 -11.51 -0.06 28.15
C SER A 579 -10.44 0.45 27.19
N MET A 580 -10.89 1.06 26.09
CA MET A 580 -10.05 1.68 25.07
C MET A 580 -10.45 3.15 24.95
N LYS A 581 -9.47 4.05 24.87
CA LYS A 581 -9.72 5.50 24.77
C LYS A 581 -8.78 6.14 23.75
N LEU A 582 -9.29 7.13 23.03
CA LEU A 582 -8.48 8.08 22.28
C LEU A 582 -8.27 9.32 23.13
N VAL A 583 -7.03 9.79 23.24
CA VAL A 583 -6.67 11.01 23.98
C VAL A 583 -6.19 12.05 22.98
N VAL A 584 -7.01 13.06 22.75
CA VAL A 584 -6.76 14.10 21.75
C VAL A 584 -6.01 15.26 22.38
N LEU A 585 -4.82 15.53 21.84
CA LEU A 585 -3.85 16.49 22.32
C LEU A 585 -3.46 17.40 21.16
N HIS A 586 -4.00 18.62 21.11
CA HIS A 586 -3.66 19.56 20.04
C HIS A 586 -3.69 20.99 20.55
N GLU A 587 -2.72 21.80 20.13
CA GLU A 587 -2.58 23.22 20.49
C GLU A 587 -3.79 24.12 20.11
N ASN A 588 -4.74 23.60 19.33
CA ASN A 588 -5.94 24.35 18.91
C ASN A 588 -7.09 24.21 19.92
N TYR A 589 -6.98 23.28 20.87
CA TYR A 589 -7.95 23.09 21.92
C TYR A 589 -7.38 23.65 23.22
N SER A 590 -8.24 24.30 24.01
CA SER A 590 -7.86 24.82 25.33
C SER A 590 -7.66 23.73 26.39
N LYS A 591 -8.06 22.49 26.10
CA LYS A 591 -7.96 21.33 26.98
C LYS A 591 -7.81 20.03 26.19
N TYR A 592 -7.37 18.98 26.86
CA TYR A 592 -7.39 17.62 26.30
C TYR A 592 -8.83 17.13 26.12
N HIS A 593 -9.03 16.20 25.19
CA HIS A 593 -10.29 15.50 25.01
C HIS A 593 -10.09 13.98 25.11
N VAL A 594 -10.92 13.32 25.90
CA VAL A 594 -10.94 11.87 26.02
C VAL A 594 -12.17 11.34 25.30
N VAL A 595 -11.96 10.41 24.37
CA VAL A 595 -13.03 9.78 23.60
C VAL A 595 -13.03 8.29 23.90
N ASP A 596 -14.16 7.76 24.37
CA ASP A 596 -14.33 6.32 24.55
C ASP A 596 -14.43 5.62 23.20
N VAL A 597 -13.67 4.54 23.04
CA VAL A 597 -13.72 3.71 21.83
C VAL A 597 -14.77 2.62 22.01
N PRO A 598 -15.79 2.53 21.12
CA PRO A 598 -16.80 1.48 21.20
C PRO A 598 -16.21 0.12 20.83
N ILE A 599 -16.83 -0.96 21.31
CA ILE A 599 -16.49 -2.32 20.88
C ILE A 599 -17.05 -2.59 19.48
N MET A 600 -16.17 -2.90 18.54
CA MET A 600 -16.48 -3.10 17.12
C MET A 600 -16.12 -4.53 16.68
N LYS A 601 -16.62 -5.53 17.42
CA LYS A 601 -16.25 -6.94 17.22
C LYS A 601 -16.63 -7.46 15.82
N LYS A 602 -17.78 -7.03 15.29
CA LYS A 602 -18.26 -7.44 13.96
C LYS A 602 -17.31 -6.90 12.88
N GLU A 603 -17.00 -5.61 12.96
CA GLU A 603 -16.17 -4.89 11.99
C GLU A 603 -14.73 -5.40 12.03
N THR A 604 -14.19 -5.64 13.23
CA THR A 604 -12.88 -6.28 13.44
C THR A 604 -12.81 -7.63 12.74
N ASN A 605 -13.83 -8.48 12.91
CA ASN A 605 -13.88 -9.78 12.24
C ASN A 605 -13.99 -9.65 10.72
N ILE A 606 -14.71 -8.66 10.20
CA ILE A 606 -14.80 -8.41 8.75
C ILE A 606 -13.41 -8.10 8.20
N ILE A 607 -12.67 -7.18 8.83
CA ILE A 607 -11.33 -6.78 8.40
C ILE A 607 -10.36 -7.97 8.46
N LEU A 608 -10.29 -8.69 9.59
CA LEU A 608 -9.37 -9.82 9.73
C LEU A 608 -9.71 -10.99 8.79
N ASN A 609 -10.99 -11.21 8.49
CA ASN A 609 -11.39 -12.25 7.54
C ASN A 609 -11.12 -11.86 6.08
N SER A 610 -10.98 -10.57 5.77
CA SER A 610 -10.63 -10.14 4.41
C SER A 610 -9.25 -10.62 3.97
N LEU A 611 -8.36 -10.95 4.91
CA LEU A 611 -7.05 -11.54 4.65
C LEU A 611 -7.11 -13.00 4.20
N LYS A 612 -8.30 -13.62 4.21
CA LYS A 612 -8.53 -15.04 3.89
C LYS A 612 -9.28 -15.22 2.57
N VAL A 613 -9.38 -14.15 1.76
CA VAL A 613 -10.22 -14.06 0.57
C VAL A 613 -9.46 -13.30 -0.52
N LYS A 614 -9.33 -13.91 -1.70
CA LYS A 614 -9.00 -13.26 -2.99
C LYS A 614 -10.25 -13.41 -3.89
N ILE A 615 -10.77 -12.32 -4.46
CA ILE A 615 -11.99 -12.31 -5.32
C ILE A 615 -11.77 -11.61 -6.66
#